data_AF-A0A3M1PSY1-F1
#
_entry.id   AF-A0A3M1PSY1-F1
#
_cell.length_a   1.000
_cell.length_b   1.000
_cell.length_c   1.000
_cell.angle_alpha   90.00
_cell.angle_beta   90.00
_cell.angle_gamma   90.00
#
_symmetry.space_group_name_H-M   'P 1'
#
loop_
_entity.id
_entity.type
_entity.pdbx_description
1 polymer ?
#
loop_
_entity_poly.entity_id
_entity_poly.type
_entity_poly.pdbx_seq_one_letter_code
_entity_poly.pdbx_strand_id
1 'polypeptide(L)'
;MWATPQQPLRAVKDAVQSMIDVISEQDSLDHISLEIFASTSKHEVNLTGNLQDVADLLYQRQSGHYDRATNIAGGLIRAISELTSSRARGNAHKVIMLMSDGVANTDENGNWLGDGSAAAKQYALNRAQEAADLGIKIHTISVGYNVDRALMQEIAAIGKGQEFYAVGSPSEYSEQLEEIFRALGGKRPVALIE
;
A
#
# COMPACT_ATOMS: atom_id res chain seq x y z
N MET A 1 -17.31 3.49 -21.44
CA MET A 1 -17.79 2.35 -20.63
C MET A 1 -17.15 2.50 -19.26
N TRP A 2 -17.93 2.85 -18.25
CA TRP A 2 -17.44 3.12 -16.91
C TRP A 2 -17.14 1.77 -16.21
N ALA A 3 -15.89 1.51 -15.88
CA ALA A 3 -15.56 0.41 -14.99
C ALA A 3 -16.12 0.79 -13.61
N THR A 4 -17.13 0.06 -13.14
CA THR A 4 -17.68 0.22 -11.80
C THR A 4 -16.53 0.09 -10.78
N PRO A 5 -16.38 0.99 -9.79
CA PRO A 5 -15.30 0.94 -8.78
C PRO A 5 -15.18 -0.39 -8.01
N GLN A 6 -16.17 -1.28 -8.13
CA GLN A 6 -16.19 -2.60 -7.52
C GLN A 6 -15.15 -3.58 -8.08
N GLN A 7 -14.78 -3.47 -9.36
CA GLN A 7 -13.83 -4.41 -9.97
C GLN A 7 -12.38 -4.19 -9.54
N PRO A 8 -11.84 -2.95 -9.53
CA PRO A 8 -10.50 -2.69 -9.00
C PRO A 8 -10.36 -3.14 -7.54
N LEU A 9 -11.40 -2.91 -6.72
CA LEU A 9 -11.40 -3.31 -5.32
C LEU A 9 -11.39 -4.84 -5.14
N ARG A 10 -12.15 -5.57 -5.97
CA ARG A 10 -12.17 -7.04 -5.91
C ARG A 10 -10.80 -7.62 -6.24
N ALA A 11 -10.15 -7.11 -7.28
CA ALA A 11 -8.82 -7.55 -7.66
C ALA A 11 -7.75 -7.25 -6.59
N VAL A 12 -7.83 -6.10 -5.92
CA VAL A 12 -6.96 -5.81 -4.76
C VAL A 12 -7.18 -6.83 -3.64
N LYS A 13 -8.42 -7.23 -3.37
CA LYS A 13 -8.74 -8.28 -2.36
C LYS A 13 -8.15 -9.63 -2.72
N ASP A 14 -8.37 -10.07 -3.96
CA ASP A 14 -7.87 -11.36 -4.45
C ASP A 14 -6.34 -11.40 -4.43
N ALA A 15 -5.70 -10.30 -4.80
CA ALA A 15 -4.25 -10.19 -4.82
C ALA A 15 -3.62 -10.13 -3.41
N VAL A 16 -4.27 -9.44 -2.45
CA VAL A 16 -3.87 -9.48 -1.03
C VAL A 16 -4.01 -10.89 -0.45
N GLN A 17 -5.09 -11.62 -0.80
CA GLN A 17 -5.23 -13.02 -0.41
C GLN A 17 -4.08 -13.87 -0.96
N SER A 18 -3.76 -13.74 -2.26
CA SER A 18 -2.64 -14.46 -2.87
C SER A 18 -1.30 -14.16 -2.19
N MET A 19 -1.08 -12.91 -1.76
CA MET A 19 0.10 -12.56 -0.97
C MET A 19 0.13 -13.31 0.36
N ILE A 20 -0.99 -13.29 1.10
CA ILE A 20 -1.13 -13.92 2.41
C ILE A 20 -0.90 -15.43 2.28
N ASP A 21 -1.41 -16.06 1.24
CA ASP A 21 -1.21 -17.49 0.98
C ASP A 21 0.29 -17.79 0.78
N VAL A 22 1.00 -17.00 -0.05
CA VAL A 22 2.45 -17.15 -0.27
C VAL A 22 3.26 -16.95 1.02
N ILE A 23 2.87 -15.98 1.85
CA ILE A 23 3.57 -15.70 3.11
C ILE A 23 3.33 -16.82 4.12
N SER A 24 2.11 -17.35 4.16
CA SER A 24 1.68 -18.43 5.06
C SER A 24 2.29 -19.79 4.67
N GLU A 25 2.36 -20.10 3.37
CA GLU A 25 3.02 -21.32 2.85
C GLU A 25 4.51 -21.39 3.22
N GLN A 26 5.15 -20.24 3.39
CA GLN A 26 6.56 -20.14 3.75
C GLN A 26 6.82 -20.16 5.27
N ASP A 27 5.80 -20.46 6.09
CA ASP A 27 5.86 -20.49 7.56
C ASP A 27 6.60 -19.28 8.17
N SER A 28 6.31 -18.11 7.62
CA SER A 28 6.97 -16.89 8.03
C SER A 28 6.40 -16.40 9.36
N LEU A 29 7.25 -15.77 10.17
CA LEU A 29 6.79 -14.99 11.30
C LEU A 29 6.35 -13.60 10.86
N ASP A 30 5.91 -13.35 9.63
CA ASP A 30 5.59 -11.99 9.15
C ASP A 30 4.34 -11.44 9.83
N HIS A 31 4.32 -10.12 10.05
CA HIS A 31 3.13 -9.45 10.55
C HIS A 31 2.68 -8.39 9.55
N ILE A 32 1.37 -8.25 9.36
CA ILE A 32 0.77 -7.30 8.44
C ILE A 32 -0.22 -6.41 9.21
N SER A 33 -0.27 -5.13 8.85
CA SER A 33 -1.31 -4.18 9.23
C SER A 33 -2.04 -3.69 7.97
N LEU A 34 -3.22 -3.10 8.16
CA LEU A 34 -3.99 -2.51 7.06
C LEU A 34 -4.32 -1.06 7.35
N GLU A 35 -3.88 -0.19 6.45
CA GLU A 35 -4.20 1.24 6.44
C GLU A 35 -5.02 1.56 5.19
N ILE A 36 -6.15 2.22 5.37
CA ILE A 36 -6.98 2.70 4.26
C ILE A 36 -6.97 4.23 4.27
N PHE A 37 -6.88 4.86 3.11
CA PHE A 37 -6.95 6.32 3.00
C PHE A 37 -7.92 6.76 1.90
N ALA A 38 -8.65 7.84 2.19
CA ALA A 38 -9.43 8.63 1.24
C ALA A 38 -9.24 10.12 1.59
N SER A 39 -10.28 10.83 2.05
CA SER A 39 -10.14 12.17 2.67
C SER A 39 -9.40 12.13 3.99
N THR A 40 -9.69 11.09 4.76
CA THR A 40 -8.98 10.76 5.99
C THR A 40 -8.33 9.39 5.82
N SER A 41 -7.20 9.19 6.48
CA SER A 41 -6.64 7.86 6.65
C SER A 41 -7.28 7.19 7.85
N LYS A 42 -7.39 5.86 7.83
CA LYS A 42 -7.91 5.01 8.89
C LYS A 42 -7.00 3.80 9.07
N HIS A 43 -6.77 3.48 10.34
CA HIS A 43 -6.12 2.25 10.74
C HIS A 43 -7.19 1.19 10.96
N GLU A 44 -7.09 0.10 10.21
CA GLU A 44 -8.12 -0.93 10.11
C GLU A 44 -7.72 -2.21 10.84
N VAL A 45 -6.45 -2.59 10.74
CA VAL A 45 -5.89 -3.79 11.38
C VAL A 45 -4.53 -3.47 11.98
N ASN A 46 -4.38 -3.75 13.29
CA ASN A 46 -3.09 -3.69 13.97
C ASN A 46 -2.12 -4.72 13.37
N LEU A 47 -0.82 -4.45 13.44
CA LEU A 47 0.22 -5.38 13.01
C LEU A 47 0.02 -6.75 13.69
N THR A 48 -0.37 -7.74 12.91
CA THR A 48 -0.77 -9.07 13.39
C THR A 48 -0.07 -10.17 12.60
N GLY A 49 0.29 -11.26 13.29
CA GLY A 49 0.74 -12.50 12.64
C GLY A 49 -0.42 -13.36 12.12
N ASN A 50 -1.67 -13.04 12.48
CA ASN A 50 -2.84 -13.68 11.87
C ASN A 50 -3.19 -12.96 10.57
N LEU A 51 -2.47 -13.32 9.51
CA LEU A 51 -2.54 -12.64 8.22
C LEU A 51 -3.93 -12.73 7.59
N GLN A 52 -4.69 -13.78 7.87
CA GLN A 52 -6.03 -13.97 7.33
C GLN A 52 -7.03 -12.91 7.82
N ASP A 53 -6.83 -12.35 9.03
CA ASP A 53 -7.66 -11.25 9.55
C ASP A 53 -7.63 -10.02 8.61
N VAL A 54 -6.50 -9.78 7.93
CA VAL A 54 -6.33 -8.68 6.98
C VAL A 54 -7.14 -8.92 5.72
N ALA A 55 -7.07 -10.13 5.14
CA ALA A 55 -7.86 -10.49 3.97
C ALA A 55 -9.35 -10.44 4.29
N ASP A 56 -9.78 -11.05 5.39
CA ASP A 56 -11.19 -11.12 5.78
C ASP A 56 -11.80 -9.74 5.98
N LEU A 57 -11.09 -8.83 6.68
CA LEU A 57 -11.55 -7.46 6.85
C LEU A 57 -11.62 -6.71 5.51
N LEU A 58 -10.62 -6.88 4.65
CA LEU A 58 -10.62 -6.25 3.33
C LEU A 58 -11.82 -6.75 2.51
N TYR A 59 -12.13 -8.06 2.54
CA TYR A 59 -13.31 -8.63 1.89
C TYR A 59 -14.62 -8.02 2.39
N GLN A 60 -14.73 -7.72 3.68
CA GLN A 60 -15.92 -7.09 4.27
C GLN A 60 -16.09 -5.60 3.89
N ARG A 61 -15.03 -4.90 3.50
CA ARG A 61 -15.10 -3.48 3.10
C ARG A 61 -15.69 -3.34 1.69
N GLN A 62 -16.79 -2.60 1.54
CA GLN A 62 -17.43 -2.32 0.24
C GLN A 62 -16.94 -1.00 -0.38
N SER A 63 -16.98 -0.91 -1.72
CA SER A 63 -16.49 0.25 -2.50
C SER A 63 -17.23 1.57 -2.26
N GLY A 64 -18.36 1.55 -1.54
CA GLY A 64 -19.18 2.73 -1.25
C GLY A 64 -18.61 3.65 -0.17
N HIS A 65 -17.46 3.32 0.43
CA HIS A 65 -16.84 4.08 1.51
C HIS A 65 -15.65 4.96 1.08
N TYR A 66 -15.31 4.96 -0.21
CA TYR A 66 -14.20 5.75 -0.73
C TYR A 66 -14.70 7.15 -1.12
N ASP A 67 -14.25 8.15 -0.36
CA ASP A 67 -14.37 9.56 -0.73
C ASP A 67 -13.49 9.85 -1.97
N ARG A 68 -13.73 10.95 -2.69
CA ARG A 68 -12.96 11.33 -3.88
C ARG A 68 -11.52 11.74 -3.58
N ALA A 69 -11.15 11.89 -2.32
CA ALA A 69 -9.82 12.30 -1.93
C ALA A 69 -8.85 11.13 -1.81
N THR A 70 -7.59 11.45 -2.05
CA THR A 70 -6.45 10.56 -2.14
C THR A 70 -5.36 11.11 -1.22
N ASN A 71 -5.53 10.89 0.09
CA ASN A 71 -4.58 11.29 1.13
C ASN A 71 -3.42 10.30 1.28
N ILE A 72 -2.56 10.22 0.27
CA ILE A 72 -1.38 9.33 0.25
C ILE A 72 -0.50 9.54 1.48
N ALA A 73 -0.23 10.81 1.82
CA ALA A 73 0.59 11.16 2.97
C ALA A 73 -0.03 10.67 4.28
N GLY A 74 -1.34 10.80 4.45
CA GLY A 74 -2.07 10.27 5.60
C GLY A 74 -2.00 8.75 5.71
N GLY A 75 -1.99 8.04 4.58
CA GLY A 75 -1.73 6.59 4.55
C GLY A 75 -0.31 6.24 5.01
N LEU A 76 0.69 6.95 4.48
CA LEU A 76 2.10 6.76 4.87
C LEU A 76 2.33 7.05 6.36
N ILE A 77 1.74 8.10 6.92
CA ILE A 77 1.86 8.43 8.36
C ILE A 77 1.37 7.28 9.23
N ARG A 78 0.22 6.69 8.88
CA ARG A 78 -0.31 5.56 9.66
C ARG A 78 0.57 4.33 9.55
N ALA A 79 1.03 4.02 8.34
CA ALA A 79 1.91 2.90 8.12
C ALA A 79 3.25 3.06 8.88
N ILE A 80 3.84 4.26 8.85
CA ILE A 80 5.05 4.60 9.63
C ILE A 80 4.76 4.45 11.13
N SER A 81 3.64 5.01 11.62
CA SER A 81 3.27 4.93 13.03
C SER A 81 3.09 3.49 13.49
N GLU A 82 2.51 2.63 12.66
CA GLU A 82 2.31 1.23 12.98
C GLU A 82 3.62 0.45 12.99
N LEU A 83 4.47 0.66 11.98
CA LEU A 83 5.78 0.01 11.82
C LEU A 83 6.84 0.50 12.81
N THR A 84 6.58 1.60 13.53
CA THR A 84 7.42 2.13 14.61
C THR A 84 6.77 2.00 16.00
N SER A 85 5.55 1.46 16.08
CA SER A 85 4.83 1.26 17.34
C SER A 85 5.47 0.16 18.19
N SER A 86 4.99 0.01 19.44
CA SER A 86 5.35 -1.12 20.30
C SER A 86 4.95 -2.50 19.76
N ARG A 87 4.05 -2.56 18.76
CA ARG A 87 3.67 -3.80 18.05
C ARG A 87 4.70 -4.20 17.00
N ALA A 88 5.54 -3.27 16.58
CA ALA A 88 6.59 -3.52 15.61
C ALA A 88 7.77 -4.28 16.24
N ARG A 89 8.19 -5.37 15.60
CA ARG A 89 9.41 -6.11 16.01
C ARG A 89 10.67 -5.35 15.60
N GLY A 90 11.52 -4.98 16.55
CA GLY A 90 12.69 -4.12 16.29
C GLY A 90 13.66 -4.65 15.22
N ASN A 91 13.89 -5.97 15.19
CA ASN A 91 14.81 -6.61 14.24
C ASN A 91 14.15 -7.03 12.91
N ALA A 92 12.84 -6.83 12.76
CA ALA A 92 12.15 -7.20 11.53
C ALA A 92 12.33 -6.11 10.47
N HIS A 93 12.57 -6.53 9.22
CA HIS A 93 12.51 -5.61 8.09
C HIS A 93 11.15 -4.94 8.01
N LYS A 94 11.15 -3.63 7.78
CA LYS A 94 9.93 -2.80 7.69
C LYS A 94 9.65 -2.51 6.22
N VAL A 95 8.45 -2.84 5.78
CA VAL A 95 8.04 -2.68 4.39
C VAL A 95 6.64 -2.08 4.35
N ILE A 96 6.47 -1.04 3.53
CA ILE A 96 5.18 -0.44 3.18
C ILE A 96 4.89 -0.82 1.73
N MET A 97 3.67 -1.27 1.47
CA MET A 97 3.13 -1.43 0.12
C MET A 97 2.02 -0.41 -0.10
N LEU A 98 2.33 0.61 -0.89
CA LEU A 98 1.41 1.70 -1.19
C LEU A 98 0.68 1.42 -2.50
N MET A 99 -0.65 1.26 -2.45
CA MET A 99 -1.49 1.09 -3.64
C MET A 99 -2.29 2.37 -3.89
N SER A 100 -2.12 3.01 -5.04
CA SER A 100 -2.80 4.27 -5.36
C SER A 100 -2.75 4.58 -6.86
N ASP A 101 -3.62 5.49 -7.31
CA ASP A 101 -3.51 6.13 -8.62
C ASP A 101 -2.49 7.30 -8.63
N GLY A 102 -1.85 7.62 -7.49
CA GLY A 102 -0.83 8.66 -7.41
C GLY A 102 -1.38 10.10 -7.50
N VAL A 103 -2.70 10.29 -7.58
CA VAL A 103 -3.29 11.63 -7.71
C VAL A 103 -3.55 12.23 -6.32
N ALA A 104 -2.47 12.54 -5.60
CA ALA A 104 -2.55 13.14 -4.27
C ALA A 104 -3.29 14.48 -4.30
N ASN A 105 -4.26 14.68 -3.41
CA ASN A 105 -5.12 15.87 -3.42
C ASN A 105 -5.45 16.47 -2.04
N THR A 106 -4.77 16.01 -0.98
CA THR A 106 -4.98 16.56 0.38
C THR A 106 -3.68 17.06 1.03
N ASP A 107 -3.81 18.05 1.91
CA ASP A 107 -2.72 18.55 2.77
C ASP A 107 -2.56 17.74 4.07
N GLU A 108 -1.65 18.21 4.94
CA GLU A 108 -1.38 17.64 6.27
C GLU A 108 -2.57 17.63 7.23
N ASN A 109 -3.52 18.54 7.03
CA ASN A 109 -4.72 18.67 7.83
C ASN A 109 -5.91 17.91 7.23
N GLY A 110 -5.72 17.23 6.09
CA GLY A 110 -6.78 16.54 5.36
C GLY A 110 -7.68 17.47 4.54
N ASN A 111 -7.27 18.72 4.30
CA ASN A 111 -7.99 19.64 3.44
C ASN A 111 -7.72 19.32 1.98
N TRP A 112 -8.76 19.45 1.15
CA TRP A 112 -8.66 19.30 -0.30
C TRP A 112 -7.86 20.44 -0.93
N LEU A 113 -6.81 20.10 -1.69
CA LEU A 113 -5.93 21.02 -2.41
C LEU A 113 -6.09 20.98 -3.94
N GLY A 114 -6.91 20.06 -4.46
CA GLY A 114 -7.04 19.79 -5.89
C GLY A 114 -6.25 18.58 -6.35
N ASP A 115 -6.76 17.92 -7.39
CA ASP A 115 -6.17 16.71 -7.96
C ASP A 115 -4.74 16.94 -8.45
N GLY A 116 -3.81 16.17 -7.89
CA GLY A 116 -2.39 16.24 -8.25
C GLY A 116 -1.70 17.54 -7.82
N SER A 117 -2.22 18.24 -6.80
CA SER A 117 -1.65 19.47 -6.28
C SER A 117 -0.19 19.29 -5.87
N ALA A 118 0.68 20.24 -6.24
CA ALA A 118 2.11 20.20 -5.92
C ALA A 118 2.38 20.10 -4.42
N ALA A 119 1.56 20.77 -3.59
CA ALA A 119 1.68 20.69 -2.13
C ALA A 119 1.28 19.31 -1.59
N ALA A 120 0.24 18.68 -2.14
CA ALA A 120 -0.17 17.32 -1.76
C ALA A 120 0.90 16.27 -2.16
N LYS A 121 1.48 16.43 -3.35
CA LYS A 121 2.60 15.62 -3.83
C LYS A 121 3.82 15.76 -2.94
N GLN A 122 4.25 16.99 -2.67
CA GLN A 122 5.39 17.26 -1.81
C GLN A 122 5.18 16.70 -0.40
N TYR A 123 3.96 16.77 0.12
CA TYR A 123 3.65 16.19 1.42
C TYR A 123 3.80 14.66 1.42
N ALA A 124 3.32 13.98 0.38
CA ALA A 124 3.53 12.53 0.23
C ALA A 124 5.04 12.18 0.13
N LEU A 125 5.82 12.95 -0.63
CA LEU A 125 7.27 12.77 -0.75
C LEU A 125 7.99 12.98 0.59
N ASN A 126 7.59 13.99 1.38
CA ASN A 126 8.15 14.22 2.71
C ASN A 126 7.89 13.05 3.66
N ARG A 127 6.72 12.41 3.59
CA ARG A 127 6.42 11.20 4.37
C ARG A 127 7.17 9.97 3.86
N ALA A 128 7.39 9.86 2.54
CA ALA A 128 8.22 8.82 1.98
C ALA A 128 9.68 8.94 2.47
N GLN A 129 10.20 10.17 2.56
CA GLN A 129 11.53 10.43 3.08
C GLN A 129 11.64 10.06 4.56
N GLU A 130 10.65 10.42 5.37
CA GLU A 130 10.58 10.03 6.79
C GLU A 130 10.61 8.50 6.95
N ALA A 131 9.84 7.77 6.16
CA ALA A 131 9.88 6.31 6.16
C ALA A 131 11.28 5.77 5.81
N ALA A 132 11.92 6.34 4.78
CA ALA A 132 13.25 5.93 4.34
C ALA A 132 14.32 6.20 5.42
N ASP A 133 14.23 7.35 6.11
CA ASP A 133 15.12 7.72 7.22
C ASP A 133 14.98 6.75 8.41
N LEU A 134 13.77 6.19 8.61
CA LEU A 134 13.48 5.14 9.59
C LEU A 134 13.86 3.72 9.12
N GLY A 135 14.46 3.59 7.93
CA GLY A 135 14.85 2.30 7.35
C GLY A 135 13.67 1.47 6.83
N ILE A 136 12.51 2.10 6.63
CA ILE A 136 11.31 1.46 6.10
C ILE A 136 11.36 1.48 4.57
N LYS A 137 11.24 0.31 3.95
CA LYS A 137 11.20 0.19 2.49
C LYS A 137 9.80 0.48 1.97
N ILE A 138 9.66 1.23 0.87
CA ILE A 138 8.36 1.51 0.24
C ILE A 138 8.32 0.92 -1.16
N HIS A 139 7.43 -0.04 -1.38
CA HIS A 139 7.00 -0.47 -2.71
C HIS A 139 5.70 0.25 -3.08
N THR A 140 5.57 0.67 -4.32
CA THR A 140 4.36 1.32 -4.81
C THR A 140 3.71 0.49 -5.90
N ILE A 141 2.38 0.48 -5.92
CA ILE A 141 1.58 -0.19 -6.93
C ILE A 141 0.60 0.84 -7.48
N SER A 142 0.92 1.30 -8.67
CA SER A 142 0.10 2.21 -9.47
C SER A 142 -1.12 1.45 -9.99
N VAL A 143 -2.32 1.91 -9.67
CA VAL A 143 -3.58 1.20 -10.03
C VAL A 143 -4.55 2.11 -10.80
N GLY A 144 -5.10 1.61 -11.91
CA GLY A 144 -6.12 2.30 -12.69
C GLY A 144 -5.61 2.98 -13.98
N TYR A 145 -6.48 3.78 -14.60
CA TYR A 145 -6.24 4.34 -15.94
C TYR A 145 -5.59 5.74 -15.94
N ASN A 146 -5.92 6.61 -14.97
CA ASN A 146 -5.40 7.98 -14.88
C ASN A 146 -4.41 8.08 -13.71
N VAL A 147 -3.28 7.40 -13.84
CA VAL A 147 -2.31 7.27 -12.75
C VAL A 147 -1.15 8.26 -12.91
N ASP A 148 -0.83 9.01 -11.86
CA ASP A 148 0.43 9.74 -11.75
C ASP A 148 1.57 8.81 -11.32
N ARG A 149 2.08 8.05 -12.29
CA ARG A 149 3.19 7.12 -12.07
C ARG A 149 4.49 7.82 -11.70
N ALA A 150 4.68 9.08 -12.09
CA ALA A 150 5.89 9.82 -11.74
C ALA A 150 6.00 9.99 -10.23
N LEU A 151 4.91 10.40 -9.57
CA LEU A 151 4.86 10.47 -8.11
C LEU A 151 5.09 9.10 -7.46
N MET A 152 4.43 8.05 -7.97
CA MET A 152 4.54 6.70 -7.39
C MET A 152 5.95 6.12 -7.53
N GLN A 153 6.63 6.40 -8.64
CA GLN A 153 8.03 6.01 -8.86
C GLN A 153 8.97 6.77 -7.95
N GLU A 154 8.74 8.07 -7.76
CA GLU A 154 9.55 8.90 -6.86
C GLU A 154 9.42 8.43 -5.40
N ILE A 155 8.20 8.15 -4.94
CA ILE A 155 7.95 7.57 -3.60
C ILE A 155 8.68 6.24 -3.43
N ALA A 156 8.59 5.33 -4.42
CA ALA A 156 9.28 4.04 -4.36
C ALA A 156 10.80 4.19 -4.33
N ALA A 157 11.34 5.13 -5.13
CA ALA A 157 12.76 5.41 -5.18
C ALA A 157 13.29 5.94 -3.85
N ILE A 158 12.58 6.90 -3.23
CA ILE A 158 12.90 7.42 -1.90
C ILE A 158 12.90 6.29 -0.88
N GLY A 159 11.84 5.46 -0.88
CA GLY A 159 11.72 4.30 0.00
C GLY A 159 12.61 3.11 -0.38
N LYS A 160 13.55 3.24 -1.34
CA LYS A 160 14.45 2.15 -1.79
C LYS A 160 13.73 0.86 -2.17
N GLY A 161 12.52 0.97 -2.71
CA GLY A 161 11.71 -0.13 -3.18
C GLY A 161 11.56 -0.12 -4.70
N GLN A 162 10.43 -0.65 -5.18
CA GLN A 162 10.11 -0.80 -6.59
C GLN A 162 8.70 -0.28 -6.82
N GLU A 163 8.49 0.40 -7.95
CA GLU A 163 7.17 0.71 -8.45
C GLU A 163 6.70 -0.40 -9.38
N PHE A 164 5.44 -0.77 -9.23
CA PHE A 164 4.73 -1.68 -10.10
C PHE A 164 3.51 -1.00 -10.67
N TYR A 165 3.05 -1.47 -11.83
CA TYR A 165 1.90 -0.90 -12.49
C TYR A 165 0.91 -2.00 -12.86
N ALA A 166 -0.31 -1.87 -12.35
CA ALA A 166 -1.41 -2.76 -12.67
C ALA A 166 -2.46 -2.01 -13.52
N VAL A 167 -2.64 -2.43 -14.78
CA VAL A 167 -3.60 -1.84 -15.72
C VAL A 167 -4.10 -2.89 -16.72
N GLY A 168 -5.31 -2.69 -17.22
CA GLY A 168 -5.88 -3.49 -18.28
C GLY A 168 -7.34 -3.84 -18.01
N SER A 169 -7.77 -4.95 -18.61
CA SER A 169 -9.01 -5.63 -18.22
C SER A 169 -8.95 -6.07 -16.75
N PRO A 170 -10.10 -6.27 -16.08
CA PRO A 170 -10.13 -6.74 -14.70
C PRO A 170 -9.31 -8.01 -14.45
N SER A 171 -9.26 -8.95 -15.41
CA SER A 171 -8.46 -10.17 -15.29
C SER A 171 -6.96 -9.89 -15.37
N GLU A 172 -6.51 -9.09 -16.35
CA GLU A 172 -5.09 -8.72 -16.47
C GLU A 172 -4.61 -7.94 -15.25
N TYR A 173 -5.47 -7.07 -14.72
CA TYR A 173 -5.20 -6.31 -13.52
C TYR A 173 -5.05 -7.21 -12.28
N SER A 174 -5.94 -8.20 -12.09
CA SER A 174 -5.80 -9.19 -11.02
C SER A 174 -4.52 -10.02 -11.16
N GLU A 175 -4.24 -10.56 -12.35
CA GLU A 175 -3.04 -11.37 -12.61
C GLU A 175 -1.75 -10.59 -12.33
N GLN A 176 -1.67 -9.33 -12.78
CA GLN A 176 -0.52 -8.47 -12.51
C GLN A 176 -0.34 -8.22 -11.01
N LEU A 177 -1.42 -7.93 -10.27
CA LEU A 177 -1.33 -7.73 -8.82
C LEU A 177 -0.90 -9.00 -8.08
N GLU A 178 -1.43 -10.16 -8.47
CA GLU A 178 -1.01 -11.45 -7.91
C GLU A 178 0.48 -11.72 -8.18
N GLU A 179 0.97 -11.49 -9.40
CA GLU A 179 2.38 -11.64 -9.74
C GLU A 179 3.28 -10.69 -8.93
N ILE A 180 2.87 -9.42 -8.78
CA ILE A 180 3.58 -8.43 -7.97
C ILE A 180 3.69 -8.90 -6.53
N PHE A 181 2.57 -9.33 -5.93
CA PHE A 181 2.58 -9.78 -4.54
C PHE A 181 3.28 -11.12 -4.35
N ARG A 182 3.21 -12.06 -5.30
CA ARG A 182 4.01 -13.29 -5.30
C ARG A 182 5.50 -12.94 -5.35
N ALA A 183 5.90 -12.02 -6.22
CA ALA A 183 7.28 -11.57 -6.32
C ALA A 183 7.75 -10.89 -5.03
N LEU A 184 6.91 -10.07 -4.39
CA LEU A 184 7.25 -9.40 -3.12
C LEU A 184 7.31 -10.38 -1.95
N GLY A 185 6.36 -11.33 -1.86
CA GLY A 185 6.37 -12.40 -0.86
C GLY A 185 7.55 -13.37 -1.02
N GLY A 186 8.06 -13.53 -2.25
CA GLY A 186 9.23 -14.36 -2.56
C GLY A 186 10.59 -13.64 -2.50
N LYS A 187 10.66 -12.31 -2.66
CA LYS A 187 11.90 -11.51 -2.67
C LYS A 187 12.48 -11.22 -1.28
N ARG A 188 12.22 -12.07 -0.28
CA ARG A 188 12.82 -11.89 1.05
C ARG A 188 14.35 -11.92 0.92
N PRO A 189 15.09 -10.95 1.50
CA PRO A 189 16.51 -11.15 1.71
C PRO A 189 16.67 -12.36 2.63
N VAL A 190 17.28 -13.43 2.11
CA VAL A 190 17.68 -14.56 2.93
C VAL A 190 18.82 -14.06 3.82
N ALA A 191 18.51 -13.73 5.08
CA ALA A 191 19.54 -13.55 6.09
C ALA A 191 20.02 -14.95 6.49
N LEU A 192 21.10 -15.42 5.84
CA LEU A 192 21.89 -16.52 6.39
C LEU A 192 22.47 -16.01 7.72
N ILE A 193 21.96 -16.55 8.82
CA ILE A 193 22.62 -16.39 10.13
C ILE A 193 23.83 -17.32 10.08
N GLU A 194 25.03 -16.74 10.04
CA GLU A 194 26.29 -17.43 10.39
C GLU A 194 26.50 -17.43 11.90
#